data_AF-A0A5E3WR83-F1
#
_entry.id   AF-A0A5E3WR83-F1
#
_cell.length_a   1.000
_cell.length_b   1.000
_cell.length_c   1.000
_cell.angle_alpha   90.00
_cell.angle_beta   90.00
_cell.angle_gamma   90.00
#
_symmetry.space_group_name_H-M   'P 1'
#
loop_
_entity.id
_entity.type
_entity.pdbx_description
1 polymer ?
#
loop_
_entity_poly.entity_id
_entity_poly.type
_entity_poly.pdbx_seq_one_letter_code
_entity_poly.pdbx_strand_id
1 'polypeptide(L)'
;MRSMFAQHAPFVPIMINFVSGVQSAAQDKSLRTLLVYLEHLARVERCEAKPRDVACPPKNLLYPCLDVVLTALADRVIQQPEAWRFLLPTAMRLFQLYQLPAVESRTATRQSRTTFDTVEDFLSAMLPMDRMAEAVARSNDLRHIANARPEIADFATEVLQMVSYHQAFSRLAAAVWFQKTRRTSAKHWLRIAYSLLDERFGLETYHPPLSVLYLAERSVPGFDGMIQQHSYALSLFFPEGVTQTPLPRPVLDALVRDLPLHQLFALRPVGDVWPDRAHSCAHCGEDLTALPKRRACKGCKRPAYCNKYCQRGDWRNKHSGVCKLWASVDERMSQQSVKDCFADIAAWSRVEEVLQSSPHLDGEKVQRVMEIIRDSRAVLCSKPERVAENSRKLRALLRELGI
;
A
#
# COMPACT_ATOMS: atom_id res chain seq x y z
N MET A 1 2.76 3.29 21.76
CA MET A 1 1.66 4.25 22.00
C MET A 1 2.09 5.71 21.98
N ARG A 2 3.19 6.14 22.63
CA ARG A 2 3.57 7.58 22.67
C ARG A 2 3.79 8.25 21.30
N SER A 3 4.25 7.54 20.26
CA SER A 3 4.40 8.17 18.92
C SER A 3 3.09 8.23 18.11
N MET A 4 2.09 7.39 18.40
CA MET A 4 0.85 7.36 17.61
C MET A 4 -0.02 8.62 17.79
N PHE A 5 0.10 9.30 18.93
CA PHE A 5 -0.78 10.42 19.32
C PHE A 5 -0.09 11.79 19.36
N ALA A 6 1.24 11.87 19.20
CA ALA A 6 1.99 13.06 19.58
C ALA A 6 2.12 14.15 18.49
N GLN A 7 1.64 13.95 17.27
CA GLN A 7 1.98 14.83 16.13
C GLN A 7 0.79 15.42 15.36
N HIS A 8 -0.45 15.13 15.74
CA HIS A 8 -1.62 15.64 15.00
C HIS A 8 -2.69 16.22 15.93
N ALA A 9 -3.54 17.09 15.37
CA ALA A 9 -4.69 17.66 16.05
C ALA A 9 -5.53 16.59 16.78
N PRO A 10 -6.21 16.93 17.90
CA PRO A 10 -7.00 15.95 18.66
C PRO A 10 -8.10 15.35 17.77
N PHE A 11 -7.94 14.09 17.38
CA PHE A 11 -8.86 13.37 16.50
C PHE A 11 -9.94 12.62 17.28
N VAL A 12 -9.71 12.32 18.56
CA VAL A 12 -10.68 11.57 19.37
C VAL A 12 -12.04 12.29 19.50
N PRO A 13 -12.12 13.63 19.66
CA PRO A 13 -13.40 14.33 19.65
C PRO A 13 -14.20 14.13 18.34
N ILE A 14 -13.51 14.09 17.19
CA ILE A 14 -14.14 13.85 15.88
C ILE A 14 -14.69 12.41 15.84
N MET A 15 -13.92 11.43 16.32
CA MET A 15 -14.37 10.05 16.42
C MET A 15 -15.59 9.90 17.34
N ILE A 16 -15.57 10.53 18.53
CA ILE A 16 -16.70 10.50 19.47
C ILE A 16 -17.96 11.05 18.80
N ASN A 17 -17.89 12.26 18.23
CA ASN A 17 -19.03 12.88 17.56
C ASN A 17 -19.59 12.00 16.44
N PHE A 18 -18.70 11.39 15.64
CA PHE A 18 -19.11 10.47 14.58
C PHE A 18 -19.82 9.22 15.14
N VAL A 19 -19.22 8.55 16.11
CA VAL A 19 -19.78 7.33 16.72
C VAL A 19 -21.11 7.61 17.42
N SER A 20 -21.25 8.75 18.11
CA SER A 20 -22.52 9.18 18.71
C SER A 20 -23.60 9.42 17.65
N GLY A 21 -23.24 9.98 16.51
CA GLY A 21 -24.14 10.13 15.36
C GLY A 21 -24.60 8.78 14.80
N VAL A 22 -23.67 7.83 14.61
CA VAL A 22 -23.99 6.47 14.16
C VAL A 22 -24.89 5.75 15.17
N GLN A 23 -24.59 5.84 16.47
CA GLN A 23 -25.41 5.25 17.52
C GLN A 23 -26.84 5.81 17.52
N SER A 24 -26.99 7.12 17.37
CA SER A 24 -28.30 7.77 17.34
C SER A 24 -29.13 7.32 16.12
N ALA A 25 -28.48 7.13 14.97
CA ALA A 25 -29.14 6.69 13.74
C ALA A 25 -29.49 5.20 13.74
N ALA A 26 -28.59 4.34 14.21
CA ALA A 26 -28.76 2.89 14.21
C ALA A 26 -29.50 2.33 15.44
N GLN A 27 -29.66 3.13 16.49
CA GLN A 27 -30.17 2.72 17.81
C GLN A 27 -29.38 1.53 18.43
N ASP A 28 -28.12 1.35 18.02
CA ASP A 28 -27.29 0.24 18.46
C ASP A 28 -26.64 0.55 19.83
N LYS A 29 -27.15 -0.13 20.86
CA LYS A 29 -26.66 0.01 22.24
C LYS A 29 -25.25 -0.54 22.41
N SER A 30 -24.77 -1.42 21.53
CA SER A 30 -23.43 -2.00 21.61
C SER A 30 -22.33 -0.93 21.47
N LEU A 31 -22.59 0.12 20.67
CA LEU A 31 -21.67 1.25 20.44
C LEU A 31 -21.35 2.06 21.70
N ARG A 32 -22.12 1.91 22.79
CA ARG A 32 -21.80 2.51 24.08
C ARG A 32 -20.42 2.08 24.59
N THR A 33 -20.03 0.83 24.32
CA THR A 33 -18.71 0.30 24.70
C THR A 33 -17.59 1.09 24.03
N LEU A 34 -17.72 1.32 22.72
CA LEU A 34 -16.74 2.09 21.95
C LEU A 34 -16.72 3.56 22.37
N LEU A 35 -17.88 4.17 22.61
CA LEU A 35 -17.96 5.56 23.07
C LEU A 35 -17.25 5.78 24.42
N VAL A 36 -17.54 4.94 25.41
CA VAL A 36 -16.87 5.02 26.72
C VAL A 36 -15.35 4.88 26.56
N TYR A 37 -14.91 3.95 25.70
CA TYR A 37 -13.49 3.77 25.42
C TYR A 37 -12.86 5.02 24.76
N LEU A 38 -13.51 5.59 23.74
CA LEU A 38 -13.06 6.81 23.08
C LEU A 38 -13.04 8.00 24.05
N GLU A 39 -14.01 8.14 24.95
CA GLU A 39 -14.01 9.19 25.99
C GLU A 39 -12.79 9.06 26.92
N HIS A 40 -12.41 7.85 27.31
CA HIS A 40 -11.18 7.62 28.07
C HIS A 40 -9.92 7.97 27.27
N LEU A 41 -9.85 7.63 25.98
CA LEU A 41 -8.76 8.06 25.10
C LEU A 41 -8.69 9.59 24.97
N ALA A 42 -9.84 10.26 24.90
CA ALA A 42 -9.91 11.72 24.83
C ALA A 42 -9.35 12.37 26.10
N ARG A 43 -9.61 11.78 27.27
CA ARG A 43 -9.00 12.22 28.54
C ARG A 43 -7.49 12.06 28.54
N VAL A 44 -6.96 11.00 27.92
CA VAL A 44 -5.51 10.82 27.77
C VAL A 44 -4.91 11.88 26.84
N GLU A 45 -5.54 12.18 25.70
CA GLU A 45 -5.08 13.25 24.80
C GLU A 45 -5.03 14.61 25.51
N ARG A 46 -5.99 14.89 26.40
CA ARG A 46 -6.04 16.10 27.22
C ARG A 46 -5.14 16.07 28.47
N CYS A 47 -4.35 15.02 28.66
CA CYS A 47 -3.52 14.82 29.84
C CYS A 47 -4.30 14.75 31.18
N GLU A 48 -5.59 14.42 31.13
CA GLU A 48 -6.49 14.23 32.29
C GLU A 48 -6.44 12.79 32.84
N ALA A 49 -5.84 11.86 32.11
CA ALA A 49 -5.65 10.46 32.48
C ALA A 49 -4.30 9.95 31.94
N LYS A 50 -3.70 8.94 32.59
CA LYS A 50 -2.49 8.31 32.04
C LYS A 50 -2.91 7.22 31.05
N PRO A 51 -2.13 6.97 29.97
CA PRO A 51 -2.45 5.90 29.01
C PRO A 51 -2.67 4.53 29.64
N ARG A 52 -1.95 4.22 30.73
CA ARG A 52 -2.07 2.96 31.48
C ARG A 52 -3.39 2.81 32.25
N ASP A 53 -4.13 3.89 32.43
CA ASP A 53 -5.40 3.90 33.16
C ASP A 53 -6.58 3.59 32.22
N VAL A 54 -6.33 3.50 30.91
CA VAL A 54 -7.33 3.16 29.89
C VAL A 54 -7.25 1.67 29.60
N ALA A 55 -8.24 0.91 30.04
CA ALA A 55 -8.36 -0.52 29.69
C ALA A 55 -9.01 -0.67 28.30
N CYS A 56 -8.36 -1.39 27.37
CA CYS A 56 -9.00 -1.74 26.11
C CYS A 56 -10.17 -2.72 26.36
N PRO A 57 -11.34 -2.50 25.74
CA PRO A 57 -12.41 -3.47 25.78
C PRO A 57 -11.97 -4.81 25.16
N PRO A 58 -12.50 -5.95 25.64
CA PRO A 58 -12.29 -7.25 25.03
C PRO A 58 -12.63 -7.26 23.53
N LYS A 59 -11.86 -8.03 22.74
CA LYS A 59 -12.03 -8.17 21.28
C LYS A 59 -13.48 -8.45 20.88
N ASN A 60 -14.16 -9.36 21.57
CA ASN A 60 -15.54 -9.76 21.28
C ASN A 60 -16.59 -8.66 21.54
N LEU A 61 -16.23 -7.60 22.27
CA LEU A 61 -17.07 -6.42 22.47
C LEU A 61 -16.66 -5.27 21.54
N LEU A 62 -15.36 -5.10 21.30
CA LEU A 62 -14.84 -3.99 20.51
C LEU A 62 -15.07 -4.16 19.00
N TYR A 63 -14.77 -5.34 18.44
CA TYR A 63 -14.73 -5.52 16.99
C TYR A 63 -16.10 -5.33 16.32
N PRO A 64 -17.22 -5.87 16.86
CA PRO A 64 -18.53 -5.61 16.29
C PRO A 64 -18.88 -4.12 16.24
N CYS A 65 -18.45 -3.34 17.25
CA CYS A 65 -18.65 -1.89 17.27
C CYS A 65 -17.86 -1.20 16.14
N LEU A 66 -16.60 -1.61 15.94
CA LEU A 66 -15.75 -1.07 14.87
C LEU A 66 -16.30 -1.41 13.48
N ASP A 67 -16.80 -2.62 13.27
CA ASP A 67 -17.38 -3.06 11.99
C ASP A 67 -18.56 -2.15 11.59
N VAL A 68 -19.47 -1.86 12.53
CA VAL A 68 -20.63 -0.97 12.32
C VAL A 68 -20.17 0.44 11.99
N VAL A 69 -19.26 1.01 12.79
CA VAL A 69 -18.81 2.40 12.63
C VAL A 69 -18.01 2.60 11.36
N LEU A 70 -17.07 1.70 11.04
CA LEU A 70 -16.26 1.80 9.82
C LEU A 70 -17.10 1.61 8.57
N THR A 71 -18.15 0.78 8.62
CA THR A 71 -19.11 0.64 7.51
C THR A 71 -19.86 1.95 7.26
N ALA A 72 -20.41 2.56 8.32
CA ALA A 72 -21.08 3.85 8.21
C ALA A 72 -20.13 4.97 7.74
N LEU A 73 -18.86 4.92 8.15
CA LEU A 73 -17.84 5.86 7.72
C LEU A 73 -17.49 5.66 6.24
N ALA A 74 -17.45 4.42 5.75
CA ALA A 74 -17.23 4.14 4.34
C ALA A 74 -18.35 4.74 3.48
N ASP A 75 -19.60 4.63 3.92
CA ASP A 75 -20.75 5.25 3.24
C ASP A 75 -20.59 6.78 3.18
N ARG A 76 -20.11 7.41 4.25
CA ARG A 76 -19.85 8.85 4.28
C ARG A 76 -18.68 9.26 3.39
N VAL A 77 -17.60 8.50 3.35
CA VAL A 77 -16.47 8.74 2.42
C VAL A 77 -16.95 8.68 0.97
N ILE A 78 -17.85 7.76 0.64
CA ILE A 78 -18.45 7.68 -0.70
C ILE A 78 -19.33 8.91 -1.00
N GLN A 79 -20.12 9.36 -0.02
CA GLN A 79 -21.12 10.42 -0.21
C GLN A 79 -20.57 11.85 -0.10
N GLN A 80 -19.45 12.06 0.61
CA GLN A 80 -18.95 13.39 1.00
C GLN A 80 -17.45 13.54 0.71
N PRO A 81 -17.05 13.59 -0.57
CA PRO A 81 -15.64 13.72 -0.95
C PRO A 81 -14.97 15.01 -0.47
N GLU A 82 -15.72 16.09 -0.28
CA GLU A 82 -15.24 17.34 0.32
C GLU A 82 -14.80 17.19 1.79
N ALA A 83 -15.27 16.15 2.48
CA ALA A 83 -14.96 15.88 3.88
C ALA A 83 -13.81 14.86 4.06
N TRP A 84 -13.19 14.35 2.99
CA TRP A 84 -12.14 13.32 3.07
C TRP A 84 -10.98 13.66 4.00
N ARG A 85 -10.58 14.94 4.06
CA ARG A 85 -9.54 15.42 4.99
C ARG A 85 -9.84 15.13 6.47
N PHE A 86 -11.10 14.88 6.82
CA PHE A 86 -11.50 14.50 8.18
C PHE A 86 -11.92 13.03 8.27
N LEU A 87 -12.59 12.52 7.24
CA LEU A 87 -13.13 11.16 7.25
C LEU A 87 -12.03 10.09 7.13
N LEU A 88 -11.03 10.27 6.26
CA LEU A 88 -9.98 9.27 6.05
C LEU A 88 -9.07 9.11 7.29
N PRO A 89 -8.60 10.19 7.96
CA PRO A 89 -7.86 10.04 9.21
C PRO A 89 -8.71 9.39 10.31
N THR A 90 -10.00 9.75 10.41
CA THR A 90 -10.94 9.12 11.36
C THR A 90 -11.03 7.61 11.12
N ALA A 91 -11.17 7.20 9.86
CA ALA A 91 -11.25 5.79 9.48
C ALA A 91 -9.99 5.03 9.85
N MET A 92 -8.83 5.60 9.51
CA MET A 92 -7.52 5.04 9.84
C MET A 92 -7.35 4.86 11.35
N ARG A 93 -7.69 5.87 12.17
CA ARG A 93 -7.57 5.79 13.63
C ARG A 93 -8.49 4.74 14.24
N LEU A 94 -9.73 4.66 13.78
CA LEU A 94 -10.66 3.60 14.20
C LEU A 94 -10.16 2.22 13.78
N PHE A 95 -9.61 2.09 12.57
CA PHE A 95 -9.05 0.83 12.08
C PHE A 95 -7.82 0.40 12.89
N GLN A 96 -6.96 1.32 13.32
CA GLN A 96 -5.85 1.04 14.23
C GLN A 96 -6.30 0.42 15.57
N LEU A 97 -7.55 0.63 16.01
CA LEU A 97 -8.08 0.05 17.25
C LEU A 97 -8.20 -1.47 17.20
N TYR A 98 -8.28 -2.10 16.01
CA TYR A 98 -8.19 -3.56 15.92
C TYR A 98 -6.87 -4.07 16.50
N GLN A 99 -5.77 -3.30 16.45
CA GLN A 99 -4.45 -3.78 16.90
C GLN A 99 -4.30 -3.86 18.43
N LEU A 100 -5.10 -3.10 19.19
CA LEU A 100 -4.87 -2.89 20.61
C LEU A 100 -4.90 -4.16 21.48
N PRO A 101 -5.85 -5.11 21.28
CA PRO A 101 -5.88 -6.35 22.07
C PRO A 101 -4.62 -7.21 21.93
N ALA A 102 -3.91 -7.12 20.80
CA ALA A 102 -2.66 -7.85 20.58
C ALA A 102 -1.48 -7.22 21.35
N VAL A 103 -1.53 -5.92 21.62
CA VAL A 103 -0.46 -5.17 22.30
C VAL A 103 -0.52 -5.32 23.82
N GLU A 104 -1.71 -5.33 24.41
CA GLU A 104 -1.88 -5.41 25.88
C GLU A 104 -1.47 -6.76 26.49
N SER A 105 -1.63 -7.85 25.74
CA SER A 105 -1.37 -9.22 26.25
C SER A 105 0.10 -9.53 26.59
N ARG A 106 1.04 -8.66 26.22
CA ARG A 106 2.49 -8.93 26.37
C ARG A 106 3.00 -8.82 27.81
N THR A 107 2.28 -8.16 28.70
CA THR A 107 2.78 -7.85 30.06
C THR A 107 2.54 -8.95 31.09
N ALA A 108 1.66 -9.93 30.83
CA ALA A 108 1.27 -10.94 31.82
C ALA A 108 1.54 -12.41 31.42
N THR A 109 1.49 -12.75 30.14
CA THR A 109 1.70 -14.14 29.67
C THR A 109 2.35 -14.15 28.29
N ARG A 110 3.42 -14.93 28.10
CA ARG A 110 4.21 -15.03 26.84
C ARG A 110 3.43 -15.49 25.59
N GLN A 111 2.13 -15.74 25.68
CA GLN A 111 1.32 -16.07 24.52
C GLN A 111 0.94 -14.79 23.78
N SER A 112 1.66 -14.50 22.68
CA SER A 112 1.28 -13.45 21.74
C SER A 112 -0.09 -13.80 21.15
N ARG A 113 -1.14 -13.07 21.55
CA ARG A 113 -2.44 -13.11 20.90
C ARG A 113 -2.32 -12.40 19.54
N THR A 114 -2.86 -13.00 18.51
CA THR A 114 -2.94 -12.39 17.18
C THR A 114 -4.07 -11.35 17.19
N THR A 115 -3.97 -10.31 16.36
CA THR A 115 -5.06 -9.33 16.24
C THR A 115 -6.34 -9.97 15.69
N PHE A 116 -6.17 -10.84 14.70
CA PHE A 116 -7.22 -11.60 14.04
C PHE A 116 -6.94 -13.09 14.25
N ASP A 117 -7.98 -13.89 14.46
CA ASP A 117 -7.78 -15.32 14.72
C ASP A 117 -7.58 -16.06 13.40
N THR A 118 -8.18 -15.55 12.33
CA THR A 118 -8.12 -16.09 10.97
C THR A 118 -7.78 -15.02 9.92
N VAL A 119 -7.46 -15.45 8.69
CA VAL A 119 -7.29 -14.51 7.57
C VAL A 119 -8.64 -13.92 7.17
N GLU A 120 -9.70 -14.69 7.32
CA GLU A 120 -11.08 -14.32 7.03
C GLU A 120 -11.59 -13.20 7.94
N ASP A 121 -11.23 -13.22 9.22
CA ASP A 121 -11.51 -12.11 10.16
C ASP A 121 -10.84 -10.82 9.69
N PHE A 122 -9.56 -10.90 9.31
CA PHE A 122 -8.80 -9.76 8.80
C PHE A 122 -9.44 -9.20 7.51
N LEU A 123 -9.80 -10.08 6.58
CA LEU A 123 -10.43 -9.68 5.32
C LEU A 123 -11.80 -9.02 5.57
N SER A 124 -12.56 -9.51 6.54
CA SER A 124 -13.85 -8.92 6.93
C SER A 124 -13.65 -7.50 7.47
N ALA A 125 -12.66 -7.29 8.35
CA ALA A 125 -12.33 -5.97 8.86
C ALA A 125 -11.79 -4.99 7.78
N MET A 126 -11.18 -5.53 6.70
CA MET A 126 -10.68 -4.73 5.57
C MET A 126 -11.78 -4.24 4.61
N LEU A 127 -12.97 -4.85 4.61
CA LEU A 127 -14.06 -4.50 3.68
C LEU A 127 -14.44 -3.01 3.69
N PRO A 128 -14.70 -2.35 4.83
CA PRO A 128 -15.01 -0.92 4.83
C PRO A 128 -13.84 -0.07 4.31
N MET A 129 -12.60 -0.46 4.61
CA MET A 129 -11.40 0.25 4.15
C MET A 129 -11.23 0.16 2.64
N ASP A 130 -11.50 -1.01 2.06
CA ASP A 130 -11.51 -1.23 0.61
C ASP A 130 -12.55 -0.36 -0.10
N ARG A 131 -13.74 -0.21 0.48
CA ARG A 131 -14.80 0.65 -0.07
C ARG A 131 -14.39 2.12 -0.09
N MET A 132 -13.72 2.58 0.97
CA MET A 132 -13.15 3.93 1.03
C MET A 132 -12.04 4.12 -0.03
N ALA A 133 -11.12 3.16 -0.14
CA ALA A 133 -10.07 3.19 -1.16
C ALA A 133 -10.66 3.19 -2.58
N GLU A 134 -11.73 2.44 -2.82
CA GLU A 134 -12.47 2.45 -4.08
C GLU A 134 -13.05 3.84 -4.38
N ALA A 135 -13.70 4.49 -3.41
CA ALA A 135 -14.25 5.84 -3.57
C ALA A 135 -13.15 6.85 -3.93
N VAL A 136 -12.02 6.80 -3.22
CA VAL A 136 -10.85 7.65 -3.49
C VAL A 136 -10.27 7.37 -4.87
N ALA A 137 -10.00 6.11 -5.20
CA ALA A 137 -9.35 5.70 -6.43
C ALA A 137 -10.22 5.95 -7.69
N ARG A 138 -11.55 5.94 -7.56
CA ARG A 138 -12.49 6.17 -8.67
C ARG A 138 -12.84 7.64 -8.86
N SER A 139 -12.48 8.52 -7.94
CA SER A 139 -12.81 9.94 -8.08
C SER A 139 -12.08 10.56 -9.27
N ASN A 140 -12.84 11.29 -10.08
CA ASN A 140 -12.33 12.09 -11.18
C ASN A 140 -12.30 13.60 -10.83
N ASP A 141 -12.79 14.00 -9.64
CA ASP A 141 -12.71 15.40 -9.21
C ASP A 141 -11.32 15.67 -8.60
N LEU A 142 -10.46 16.30 -9.42
CA LEU A 142 -9.11 16.67 -9.04
C LEU A 142 -9.06 17.63 -7.85
N ARG A 143 -10.12 18.41 -7.59
CA ARG A 143 -10.16 19.33 -6.44
C ARG A 143 -10.28 18.57 -5.14
N HIS A 144 -11.12 17.53 -5.08
CA HIS A 144 -11.25 16.70 -3.88
C HIS A 144 -9.93 15.96 -3.58
N ILE A 145 -9.31 15.39 -4.61
CA ILE A 145 -8.00 14.72 -4.48
C ILE A 145 -6.92 15.72 -4.02
N ALA A 146 -6.89 16.93 -4.59
CA ALA A 146 -5.92 17.95 -4.20
C ALA A 146 -6.13 18.43 -2.75
N ASN A 147 -7.39 18.62 -2.33
CA ASN A 147 -7.72 19.14 -1.00
C ASN A 147 -7.50 18.13 0.14
N ALA A 148 -7.58 16.83 -0.14
CA ALA A 148 -7.38 15.75 0.84
C ALA A 148 -6.11 14.95 0.56
N ARG A 149 -5.16 15.55 -0.17
CA ARG A 149 -3.99 14.83 -0.71
C ARG A 149 -3.15 14.18 0.41
N PRO A 150 -2.72 14.92 1.45
CA PRO A 150 -1.94 14.34 2.55
C PRO A 150 -2.70 13.20 3.23
N GLU A 151 -4.01 13.38 3.46
CA GLU A 151 -4.83 12.39 4.15
C GLU A 151 -5.05 11.13 3.33
N ILE A 152 -5.16 11.23 1.99
CA ILE A 152 -5.20 10.07 1.09
C ILE A 152 -3.91 9.28 1.17
N ALA A 153 -2.77 9.97 1.19
CA ALA A 153 -1.46 9.32 1.28
C ALA A 153 -1.25 8.63 2.61
N ASP A 154 -1.55 9.31 3.73
CA ASP A 154 -1.46 8.73 5.07
C ASP A 154 -2.41 7.55 5.21
N PHE A 155 -3.65 7.69 4.74
CA PHE A 155 -4.65 6.62 4.74
C PHE A 155 -4.16 5.37 3.98
N ALA A 156 -3.69 5.53 2.75
CA ALA A 156 -3.19 4.40 1.95
C ALA A 156 -1.96 3.77 2.60
N THR A 157 -1.04 4.61 3.08
CA THR A 157 0.20 4.18 3.68
C THR A 157 -0.06 3.37 4.94
N GLU A 158 -0.79 3.94 5.90
CA GLU A 158 -1.04 3.34 7.20
C GLU A 158 -1.86 2.04 7.06
N VAL A 159 -2.91 2.04 6.23
CA VAL A 159 -3.71 0.84 6.02
C VAL A 159 -2.91 -0.28 5.36
N LEU A 160 -2.08 0.02 4.36
CA LEU A 160 -1.21 -0.99 3.74
C LEU A 160 -0.12 -1.48 4.71
N GLN A 161 0.44 -0.61 5.54
CA GLN A 161 1.37 -1.01 6.60
C GLN A 161 0.68 -1.92 7.63
N MET A 162 -0.59 -1.70 7.94
CA MET A 162 -1.36 -2.61 8.78
C MET A 162 -1.47 -4.02 8.17
N VAL A 163 -1.53 -4.17 6.84
CA VAL A 163 -1.48 -5.49 6.18
C VAL A 163 -0.17 -6.20 6.52
N SER A 164 0.96 -5.48 6.45
CA SER A 164 2.29 -6.02 6.80
C SER A 164 2.39 -6.34 8.30
N TYR A 165 1.86 -5.46 9.14
CA TYR A 165 1.78 -5.69 10.58
C TYR A 165 1.04 -7.00 10.86
N HIS A 166 -0.19 -7.17 10.34
CA HIS A 166 -0.95 -8.39 10.56
C HIS A 166 -0.29 -9.64 9.99
N GLN A 167 0.43 -9.53 8.87
CA GLN A 167 1.27 -10.60 8.36
C GLN A 167 2.27 -11.08 9.42
N ALA A 168 2.99 -10.17 10.08
CA ALA A 168 3.98 -10.50 11.11
C ALA A 168 3.37 -11.21 12.33
N PHE A 169 2.11 -10.92 12.66
CA PHE A 169 1.40 -11.58 13.77
C PHE A 169 0.65 -12.86 13.37
N SER A 170 0.38 -13.09 12.09
CA SER A 170 -0.44 -14.21 11.60
C SER A 170 0.18 -15.61 11.79
N ARG A 171 1.47 -15.69 12.14
CA ARG A 171 2.31 -16.90 12.10
C ARG A 171 2.43 -17.55 10.70
N LEU A 172 1.81 -16.96 9.66
CA LEU A 172 1.94 -17.41 8.29
C LEU A 172 3.19 -16.81 7.66
N ALA A 173 3.88 -17.60 6.83
CA ALA A 173 4.91 -17.07 5.95
C ALA A 173 4.33 -15.97 5.06
N ALA A 174 5.09 -14.90 4.82
CA ALA A 174 4.59 -13.73 4.10
C ALA A 174 3.99 -14.09 2.73
N ALA A 175 4.63 -14.99 1.97
CA ALA A 175 4.10 -15.47 0.70
C ALA A 175 2.68 -16.06 0.82
N VAL A 176 2.44 -16.89 1.85
CA VAL A 176 1.14 -17.52 2.11
C VAL A 176 0.12 -16.48 2.57
N TRP A 177 0.51 -15.56 3.46
CA TRP A 177 -0.36 -14.47 3.91
C TRP A 177 -0.85 -13.62 2.75
N PHE A 178 0.06 -13.12 1.91
CA PHE A 178 -0.30 -12.28 0.78
C PHE A 178 -1.09 -13.06 -0.27
N GLN A 179 -0.79 -14.34 -0.49
CA GLN A 179 -1.62 -15.19 -1.35
C GLN A 179 -3.07 -15.29 -0.85
N LYS A 180 -3.27 -15.50 0.46
CA LYS A 180 -4.60 -15.63 1.07
C LYS A 180 -5.35 -14.30 1.20
N THR A 181 -4.64 -13.17 1.27
CA THR A 181 -5.25 -11.83 1.43
C THR A 181 -5.44 -11.08 0.11
N ARG A 182 -5.03 -11.68 -1.02
CA ARG A 182 -5.28 -11.15 -2.36
C ARG A 182 -6.77 -11.07 -2.63
N ARG A 183 -7.22 -9.91 -3.11
CA ARG A 183 -8.63 -9.63 -3.40
C ARG A 183 -8.76 -8.56 -4.48
N THR A 184 -9.80 -8.65 -5.31
CA THR A 184 -10.01 -7.71 -6.42
C THR A 184 -10.19 -6.27 -5.95
N SER A 185 -10.80 -6.03 -4.79
CA SER A 185 -10.92 -4.69 -4.18
C SER A 185 -9.56 -4.04 -3.91
N ALA A 186 -8.50 -4.82 -3.71
CA ALA A 186 -7.18 -4.28 -3.42
C ALA A 186 -6.55 -3.52 -4.61
N LYS A 187 -7.08 -3.68 -5.83
CA LYS A 187 -6.65 -2.89 -6.99
C LYS A 187 -6.80 -1.38 -6.79
N HIS A 188 -7.73 -0.96 -5.92
CA HIS A 188 -7.94 0.44 -5.59
C HIS A 188 -6.80 1.00 -4.74
N TRP A 189 -6.28 0.23 -3.79
CA TRP A 189 -5.05 0.58 -3.06
C TRP A 189 -3.85 0.71 -4.00
N LEU A 190 -3.71 -0.20 -4.96
CA LEU A 190 -2.63 -0.14 -5.94
C LEU A 190 -2.73 1.11 -6.83
N ARG A 191 -3.95 1.49 -7.24
CA ARG A 191 -4.16 2.74 -8.00
C ARG A 191 -3.78 3.98 -7.18
N ILE A 192 -4.13 4.02 -5.90
CA ILE A 192 -3.70 5.10 -5.00
C ILE A 192 -2.18 5.09 -4.87
N ALA A 193 -1.56 3.94 -4.60
CA ALA A 193 -0.12 3.81 -4.47
C ALA A 193 0.63 4.28 -5.73
N TYR A 194 0.16 3.95 -6.93
CA TYR A 194 0.71 4.50 -8.17
C TYR A 194 0.57 6.02 -8.27
N SER A 195 -0.53 6.59 -7.80
CA SER A 195 -0.74 8.05 -7.78
C SER A 195 0.23 8.74 -6.82
N LEU A 196 0.63 8.08 -5.72
CA LEU A 196 1.64 8.59 -4.78
C LEU A 196 3.06 8.63 -5.36
N LEU A 197 3.32 7.92 -6.47
CA LEU A 197 4.60 7.98 -7.18
C LEU A 197 4.70 9.19 -8.11
N ASP A 198 3.61 9.91 -8.33
CA ASP A 198 3.61 11.10 -9.17
C ASP A 198 4.23 12.27 -8.39
N GLU A 199 5.30 12.87 -8.90
CA GLU A 199 5.93 14.03 -8.25
C GLU A 199 4.97 15.23 -8.14
N ARG A 200 3.96 15.31 -9.02
CA ARG A 200 2.89 16.32 -8.92
C ARG A 200 2.05 16.15 -7.66
N PHE A 201 2.05 14.95 -7.07
CA PHE A 201 1.46 14.69 -5.76
C PHE A 201 2.26 15.39 -4.65
N GLY A 202 3.58 15.55 -4.80
CA GLY A 202 4.40 16.45 -3.98
C GLY A 202 4.33 16.19 -2.48
N LEU A 203 4.11 14.93 -2.07
CA LEU A 203 3.95 14.58 -0.66
C LEU A 203 5.20 13.93 -0.09
N GLU A 204 5.66 14.49 1.02
CA GLU A 204 6.51 13.78 1.96
C GLU A 204 5.62 12.86 2.80
N THR A 205 5.56 11.58 2.44
CA THR A 205 4.85 10.57 3.22
C THR A 205 5.77 9.99 4.29
N TYR A 206 5.23 9.67 5.47
CA TYR A 206 6.01 9.10 6.57
C TYR A 206 6.72 7.78 6.18
N HIS A 207 6.03 6.97 5.36
CA HIS A 207 6.64 5.80 4.73
C HIS A 207 7.01 6.10 3.27
N PRO A 208 8.14 5.58 2.77
CA PRO A 208 8.53 5.75 1.39
C PRO A 208 7.46 5.19 0.42
N PRO A 209 7.09 5.92 -0.66
CA PRO A 209 6.08 5.46 -1.61
C PRO A 209 6.33 4.07 -2.21
N LEU A 210 7.60 3.68 -2.37
CA LEU A 210 7.97 2.35 -2.87
C LEU A 210 7.59 1.22 -1.90
N SER A 211 7.63 1.44 -0.59
CA SER A 211 7.17 0.45 0.39
C SER A 211 5.65 0.25 0.28
N VAL A 212 4.92 1.37 0.14
CA VAL A 212 3.46 1.37 -0.03
C VAL A 212 3.09 0.64 -1.32
N LEU A 213 3.78 0.94 -2.42
CA LEU A 213 3.62 0.25 -3.70
C LEU A 213 3.83 -1.25 -3.56
N TYR A 214 4.92 -1.68 -2.93
CA TYR A 214 5.25 -3.10 -2.77
C TYR A 214 4.17 -3.87 -2.00
N LEU A 215 3.67 -3.29 -0.91
CA LEU A 215 2.56 -3.86 -0.13
C LEU A 215 1.29 -3.95 -0.95
N ALA A 216 0.94 -2.87 -1.68
CA ALA A 216 -0.22 -2.85 -2.56
C ALA A 216 -0.12 -3.94 -3.63
N GLU A 217 0.99 -4.03 -4.37
CA GLU A 217 1.21 -5.02 -5.43
C GLU A 217 1.03 -6.46 -4.93
N ARG A 218 1.54 -6.79 -3.73
CA ARG A 218 1.38 -8.14 -3.15
C ARG A 218 -0.07 -8.48 -2.79
N SER A 219 -0.87 -7.48 -2.43
CA SER A 219 -2.28 -7.63 -2.07
C SER A 219 -3.24 -7.70 -3.26
N VAL A 220 -2.79 -7.45 -4.49
CA VAL A 220 -3.66 -7.49 -5.69
C VAL A 220 -3.47 -8.81 -6.46
N PRO A 221 -4.56 -9.45 -6.95
CA PRO A 221 -4.45 -10.53 -7.93
C PRO A 221 -3.70 -10.07 -9.19
N GLY A 222 -2.80 -10.89 -9.73
CA GLY A 222 -1.88 -10.42 -10.77
C GLY A 222 -2.53 -9.87 -12.05
N PHE A 223 -3.74 -10.32 -12.42
CA PHE A 223 -4.45 -9.76 -13.57
C PHE A 223 -4.99 -8.34 -13.30
N ASP A 224 -5.61 -8.13 -12.14
CA ASP A 224 -6.04 -6.82 -11.68
C ASP A 224 -4.84 -5.87 -11.56
N GLY A 225 -3.72 -6.37 -11.01
CA GLY A 225 -2.46 -5.65 -10.87
C GLY A 225 -1.88 -5.19 -12.20
N MET A 226 -1.79 -6.09 -13.17
CA MET A 226 -1.35 -5.78 -14.55
C MET A 226 -2.22 -4.68 -15.18
N ILE A 227 -3.54 -4.72 -14.99
CA ILE A 227 -4.45 -3.69 -15.51
C ILE A 227 -4.14 -2.34 -14.87
N GLN A 228 -3.93 -2.28 -13.55
CA GLN A 228 -3.58 -1.02 -12.87
C GLN A 228 -2.22 -0.50 -13.31
N GLN A 229 -1.20 -1.35 -13.45
CA GLN A 229 0.12 -0.95 -13.94
C GLN A 229 0.04 -0.37 -15.35
N HIS A 230 -0.77 -0.98 -16.22
CA HIS A 230 -1.00 -0.48 -17.57
C HIS A 230 -1.73 0.87 -17.57
N SER A 231 -2.77 1.02 -16.73
CA SER A 231 -3.48 2.29 -16.57
C SER A 231 -2.55 3.40 -16.06
N TYR A 232 -1.67 3.07 -15.11
CA TYR A 232 -0.68 4.00 -14.59
C TYR A 232 0.31 4.43 -15.68
N ALA A 233 0.85 3.48 -16.45
CA ALA A 233 1.71 3.77 -17.58
C ALA A 233 1.03 4.70 -18.60
N LEU A 234 -0.25 4.45 -18.93
CA LEU A 234 -0.99 5.35 -19.80
C LEU A 234 -1.11 6.76 -19.21
N SER A 235 -1.36 6.90 -17.91
CA SER A 235 -1.48 8.22 -17.26
C SER A 235 -0.18 9.04 -17.24
N LEU A 236 0.98 8.38 -17.25
CA LEU A 236 2.29 9.05 -17.29
C LEU A 236 2.62 9.60 -18.68
N PHE A 237 2.27 8.84 -19.73
CA PHE A 237 2.73 9.12 -21.10
C PHE A 237 1.65 9.68 -22.01
N PHE A 238 0.39 9.59 -21.60
CA PHE A 238 -0.78 10.08 -22.33
C PHE A 238 -1.72 10.85 -21.38
N PRO A 239 -1.30 12.03 -20.88
CA PRO A 239 -2.09 12.78 -19.91
C PRO A 239 -3.45 13.24 -20.47
N GLU A 240 -3.58 13.34 -21.80
CA GLU A 240 -4.84 13.65 -22.50
C GLU A 240 -5.72 12.42 -22.74
N GLY A 241 -5.28 11.24 -22.29
CA GLY A 241 -6.00 9.97 -22.40
C GLY A 241 -5.63 9.13 -23.63
N VAL A 242 -6.26 7.96 -23.73
CA VAL A 242 -5.97 6.93 -24.75
C VAL A 242 -6.27 7.34 -26.19
N THR A 243 -7.01 8.42 -26.39
CA THR A 243 -7.30 8.99 -27.72
C THR A 243 -6.16 9.84 -28.26
N GLN A 244 -5.15 10.16 -27.43
CA GLN A 244 -3.98 10.89 -27.86
C GLN A 244 -3.19 10.11 -28.91
N THR A 245 -2.68 10.80 -29.93
CA THR A 245 -1.86 10.17 -30.97
C THR A 245 -0.60 9.58 -30.32
N PRO A 246 -0.22 8.32 -30.64
CA PRO A 246 0.99 7.72 -30.08
C PRO A 246 2.23 8.59 -30.28
N LEU A 247 2.94 8.86 -29.20
CA LEU A 247 4.17 9.67 -29.27
C LEU A 247 5.22 8.99 -30.19
N PRO A 248 5.97 9.78 -30.98
CA PRO A 248 7.13 9.26 -31.71
C PRO A 248 8.13 8.59 -30.76
N ARG A 249 8.80 7.54 -31.23
CA ARG A 249 9.75 6.76 -30.42
C ARG A 249 10.84 7.63 -29.74
N PRO A 250 11.49 8.59 -30.42
CA PRO A 250 12.50 9.43 -29.78
C PRO A 250 11.97 10.28 -28.61
N VAL A 251 10.74 10.77 -28.72
CA VAL A 251 10.07 11.54 -27.65
C VAL A 251 9.79 10.62 -26.46
N LEU A 252 9.30 9.41 -26.73
CA LEU A 252 9.03 8.41 -25.70
C LEU A 252 10.31 7.97 -24.99
N ASP A 253 11.40 7.75 -25.72
CA ASP A 253 12.70 7.39 -25.16
C ASP A 253 13.26 8.50 -24.26
N ALA A 254 13.07 9.77 -24.65
CA ALA A 254 13.42 10.90 -23.81
C ALA A 254 12.60 10.94 -22.51
N LEU A 255 11.28 10.83 -22.60
CA LEU A 255 10.40 10.78 -21.42
C LEU A 255 10.75 9.60 -20.50
N VAL A 256 10.98 8.41 -21.06
CA VAL A 256 11.36 7.23 -20.28
C VAL A 256 12.73 7.42 -19.64
N ARG A 257 13.71 8.02 -20.32
CA ARG A 257 15.02 8.33 -19.74
C ARG A 257 14.91 9.28 -18.55
N ASP A 258 13.98 10.21 -18.60
CA ASP A 258 13.84 11.26 -17.61
C ASP A 258 12.88 10.88 -16.46
N LEU A 259 12.19 9.72 -16.54
CA LEU A 259 11.37 9.21 -15.42
C LEU A 259 12.20 9.05 -14.12
N PRO A 260 11.67 9.42 -12.95
CA PRO A 260 12.25 9.04 -11.67
C PRO A 260 12.34 7.51 -11.49
N LEU A 261 13.36 7.01 -10.77
CA LEU A 261 13.54 5.54 -10.64
C LEU A 261 12.37 4.87 -9.92
N HIS A 262 11.69 5.55 -8.99
CA HIS A 262 10.53 4.96 -8.32
C HIS A 262 9.35 4.75 -9.29
N GLN A 263 9.15 5.66 -10.25
CA GLN A 263 8.18 5.49 -11.33
C GLN A 263 8.63 4.40 -12.30
N LEU A 264 9.92 4.36 -12.67
CA LEU A 264 10.47 3.30 -13.50
C LEU A 264 10.32 1.92 -12.84
N PHE A 265 10.54 1.83 -11.52
CA PHE A 265 10.37 0.62 -10.73
C PHE A 265 8.92 0.12 -10.74
N ALA A 266 7.95 1.03 -10.67
CA ALA A 266 6.54 0.71 -10.83
C ALA A 266 6.18 0.14 -12.21
N LEU A 267 6.99 0.40 -13.23
CA LEU A 267 6.81 -0.07 -14.60
C LEU A 267 7.59 -1.36 -14.93
N ARG A 268 8.13 -2.05 -13.92
CA ARG A 268 8.85 -3.31 -14.11
C ARG A 268 7.98 -4.42 -14.72
N PRO A 269 8.57 -5.42 -15.40
CA PRO A 269 7.81 -6.51 -16.01
C PRO A 269 6.80 -7.16 -15.06
N VAL A 270 5.60 -7.45 -15.57
CA VAL A 270 4.50 -8.06 -14.79
C VAL A 270 4.93 -9.35 -14.11
N GLY A 271 5.80 -10.16 -14.73
CA GLY A 271 6.33 -11.39 -14.14
C GLY A 271 7.22 -11.18 -12.93
N ASP A 272 7.85 -10.00 -12.79
CA ASP A 272 8.70 -9.65 -11.65
C ASP A 272 7.86 -9.17 -10.46
N VAL A 273 6.67 -8.62 -10.72
CA VAL A 273 5.72 -8.15 -9.69
C VAL A 273 4.77 -9.27 -9.25
N TRP A 274 4.21 -9.98 -10.22
CA TRP A 274 3.24 -11.06 -10.04
C TRP A 274 3.74 -12.32 -10.77
N PRO A 275 4.59 -13.13 -10.12
CA PRO A 275 5.18 -14.34 -10.74
C PRO A 275 4.13 -15.33 -11.26
N ASP A 276 2.94 -15.39 -10.63
CA ASP A 276 1.81 -16.20 -11.10
C ASP A 276 1.31 -15.81 -12.50
N ARG A 277 1.74 -14.65 -13.03
CA ARG A 277 1.38 -14.14 -14.36
C ARG A 277 2.50 -14.20 -15.37
N ALA A 278 3.71 -14.60 -14.97
CA ALA A 278 4.84 -14.76 -15.89
C ALA A 278 4.56 -15.78 -17.01
N HIS A 279 3.59 -16.67 -16.78
CA HIS A 279 3.18 -17.71 -17.71
C HIS A 279 1.70 -17.62 -18.11
N SER A 280 1.01 -16.49 -17.90
CA SER A 280 -0.40 -16.36 -18.33
C SER A 280 -0.56 -15.61 -19.64
N CYS A 281 -1.61 -15.93 -20.40
CA CYS A 281 -2.04 -15.15 -21.56
C CYS A 281 -2.50 -13.75 -21.12
N ALA A 282 -1.91 -12.70 -21.70
CA ALA A 282 -2.27 -11.31 -21.36
C ALA A 282 -3.72 -10.92 -21.75
N HIS A 283 -4.35 -11.69 -22.65
CA HIS A 283 -5.71 -11.47 -23.12
C HIS A 283 -6.75 -12.30 -22.36
N CYS A 284 -6.65 -13.63 -22.40
CA CYS A 284 -7.66 -14.55 -21.83
C CYS A 284 -7.28 -15.11 -20.46
N GLY A 285 -6.06 -14.85 -19.95
CA GLY A 285 -5.60 -15.35 -18.66
C GLY A 285 -5.20 -16.83 -18.62
N GLU A 286 -5.36 -17.57 -19.72
CA GLU A 286 -4.99 -18.99 -19.84
C GLU A 286 -3.53 -19.24 -19.46
N ASP A 287 -3.27 -20.33 -18.72
CA ASP A 287 -1.92 -20.74 -18.37
C ASP A 287 -1.17 -21.28 -19.61
N LEU A 288 -0.01 -20.70 -19.88
CA LEU A 288 0.86 -20.99 -21.02
C LEU A 288 1.96 -22.00 -20.68
N THR A 289 2.06 -22.50 -19.44
CA THR A 289 3.09 -23.48 -19.04
C THR A 289 3.02 -24.77 -19.86
N ALA A 290 1.81 -25.22 -20.20
CA ALA A 290 1.59 -26.43 -20.99
C ALA A 290 1.76 -26.21 -22.51
N LEU A 291 1.88 -24.95 -22.97
CA LEU A 291 1.98 -24.67 -24.40
C LEU A 291 3.43 -24.82 -24.89
N PRO A 292 3.67 -25.60 -25.97
CA PRO A 292 5.02 -25.83 -26.48
C PRO A 292 5.68 -24.53 -27.01
N LYS A 293 4.86 -23.54 -27.42
CA LYS A 293 5.36 -22.24 -27.88
C LYS A 293 4.39 -21.12 -27.56
N ARG A 294 4.66 -20.39 -26.47
CA ARG A 294 4.00 -19.11 -26.18
C ARG A 294 4.45 -18.02 -27.17
N ARG A 295 3.53 -17.14 -27.55
CA ARG A 295 3.81 -16.00 -28.44
C ARG A 295 4.05 -14.76 -27.61
N ALA A 296 5.29 -14.30 -27.49
CA ALA A 296 5.57 -12.98 -26.95
C ALA A 296 5.31 -11.89 -28.01
N CYS A 297 4.95 -10.67 -27.58
CA CYS A 297 4.92 -9.54 -28.49
C CYS A 297 6.31 -9.32 -29.12
N LYS A 298 6.41 -9.24 -30.45
CA LYS A 298 7.70 -9.04 -31.12
C LYS A 298 8.32 -7.65 -30.87
N GLY A 299 7.50 -6.65 -30.54
CA GLY A 299 7.95 -5.29 -30.23
C GLY A 299 8.59 -5.20 -28.85
N CYS A 300 7.78 -5.23 -27.80
CA CYS A 300 8.26 -5.09 -26.42
C CYS A 300 8.63 -6.39 -25.70
N LYS A 301 8.26 -7.56 -26.24
CA LYS A 301 8.53 -8.87 -25.62
C LYS A 301 7.87 -9.13 -24.24
N ARG A 302 7.08 -8.19 -23.71
CA ARG A 302 6.42 -8.31 -22.39
C ARG A 302 5.22 -9.27 -22.37
N PRO A 303 4.07 -8.97 -22.99
CA PRO A 303 2.92 -9.86 -22.91
C PRO A 303 3.15 -11.13 -23.73
N ALA A 304 2.72 -12.25 -23.16
CA ALA A 304 2.65 -13.54 -23.84
C ALA A 304 1.18 -13.89 -24.17
N TYR A 305 0.98 -14.62 -25.26
CA TYR A 305 -0.33 -15.02 -25.76
C TYR A 305 -0.35 -16.49 -26.12
N CYS A 306 -1.51 -17.15 -25.89
CA CYS A 306 -1.72 -18.53 -26.32
C CYS A 306 -1.82 -18.66 -27.85
N ASN A 307 -2.37 -17.63 -28.53
CA ASN A 307 -2.54 -17.65 -29.98
C ASN A 307 -2.59 -16.24 -30.60
N LYS A 308 -2.66 -16.19 -31.95
CA LYS A 308 -2.72 -14.93 -32.72
C LYS A 308 -4.01 -14.14 -32.47
N TYR A 309 -5.10 -14.82 -32.14
CA TYR A 309 -6.38 -14.18 -31.85
C TYR A 309 -6.27 -13.33 -30.58
N CYS A 310 -5.76 -13.93 -29.48
CA CYS A 310 -5.50 -13.23 -28.23
C CYS A 310 -4.55 -12.04 -28.40
N GLN A 311 -3.47 -12.21 -29.17
CA GLN A 311 -2.56 -11.11 -29.48
C GLN A 311 -3.25 -9.95 -30.20
N ARG A 312 -4.11 -10.24 -31.20
CA ARG A 312 -4.83 -9.20 -31.95
C ARG A 312 -5.90 -8.52 -31.09
N GLY A 313 -6.60 -9.27 -30.24
CA GLY A 313 -7.58 -8.73 -29.30
C GLY A 313 -6.92 -7.78 -28.31
N ASP A 314 -5.82 -8.20 -27.69
CA ASP A 314 -5.05 -7.37 -26.77
C ASP A 314 -4.47 -6.11 -27.46
N TRP A 315 -3.95 -6.27 -28.68
CA TRP A 315 -3.42 -5.16 -29.48
C TRP A 315 -4.44 -4.06 -29.72
N ARG A 316 -5.66 -4.42 -30.14
CA ARG A 316 -6.75 -3.47 -30.40
C ARG A 316 -7.24 -2.79 -29.13
N ASN A 317 -7.33 -3.53 -28.03
CA ASN A 317 -7.99 -3.05 -26.83
C ASN A 317 -7.08 -2.21 -25.93
N LYS A 318 -5.79 -2.57 -25.81
CA LYS A 318 -4.90 -1.90 -24.84
C LYS A 318 -3.42 -1.88 -25.23
N HIS A 319 -2.89 -2.94 -25.85
CA HIS A 319 -1.44 -3.08 -25.97
C HIS A 319 -0.78 -2.15 -26.99
N SER A 320 -1.48 -1.79 -28.08
CA SER A 320 -0.91 -0.96 -29.15
C SER A 320 -0.39 0.40 -28.64
N GLY A 321 -1.12 1.07 -27.74
CA GLY A 321 -0.74 2.37 -27.18
C GLY A 321 0.52 2.34 -26.32
N VAL A 322 0.81 1.20 -25.67
CA VAL A 322 1.94 1.08 -24.73
C VAL A 322 3.08 0.20 -25.24
N CYS A 323 2.96 -0.45 -26.40
CA CYS A 323 3.98 -1.40 -26.85
C CYS A 323 5.34 -0.74 -27.02
N LYS A 324 5.41 0.46 -27.62
CA LYS A 324 6.68 1.18 -27.75
C LYS A 324 7.19 1.63 -26.38
N LEU A 325 6.30 2.05 -25.49
CA LEU A 325 6.66 2.46 -24.13
C LEU A 325 7.34 1.34 -23.38
N TRP A 326 6.76 0.14 -23.39
CA TRP A 326 7.34 -1.02 -22.73
C TRP A 326 8.72 -1.37 -23.27
N ALA A 327 8.93 -1.29 -24.58
CA ALA A 327 10.25 -1.51 -25.15
C ALA A 327 11.27 -0.47 -24.67
N SER A 328 10.88 0.81 -24.53
CA SER A 328 11.76 1.87 -23.99
C SER A 328 12.06 1.65 -22.50
N VAL A 329 11.05 1.27 -21.72
CA VAL A 329 11.20 0.98 -20.28
C VAL A 329 12.15 -0.21 -20.08
N ASP A 330 11.98 -1.30 -20.82
CA ASP A 330 12.84 -2.47 -20.73
C ASP A 330 14.29 -2.16 -21.11
N GLU A 331 14.50 -1.34 -22.15
CA GLU A 331 15.82 -0.86 -22.55
C GLU A 331 16.48 -0.06 -21.42
N ARG A 332 15.78 0.90 -20.80
CA ARG A 332 16.30 1.66 -19.66
C ARG A 332 16.57 0.78 -18.45
N MET A 333 15.64 -0.12 -18.12
CA MET A 333 15.82 -1.09 -17.03
C MET A 333 16.98 -2.06 -17.27
N SER A 334 17.39 -2.26 -18.52
CA SER A 334 18.53 -3.11 -18.84
C SER A 334 19.90 -2.48 -18.53
N GLN A 335 19.94 -1.15 -18.33
CA GLN A 335 21.15 -0.41 -17.97
C GLN A 335 21.66 -0.83 -16.59
N GLN A 336 22.97 -1.02 -16.47
CA GLN A 336 23.58 -1.56 -15.25
C GLN A 336 23.33 -0.66 -14.01
N SER A 337 23.45 0.66 -14.17
CA SER A 337 23.18 1.62 -13.09
C SER A 337 21.76 1.49 -12.53
N VAL A 338 20.76 1.27 -13.40
CA VAL A 338 19.36 1.07 -13.00
C VAL A 338 19.19 -0.28 -12.30
N LYS A 339 19.81 -1.35 -12.82
CA LYS A 339 19.78 -2.67 -12.19
C LYS A 339 20.37 -2.65 -10.78
N ASP A 340 21.49 -1.98 -10.60
CA ASP A 340 22.16 -1.86 -9.30
C ASP A 340 21.25 -1.13 -8.30
N CYS A 341 20.61 -0.04 -8.73
CA CYS A 341 19.63 0.68 -7.90
C CYS A 341 18.44 -0.20 -7.51
N PHE A 342 17.92 -1.03 -8.44
CA PHE A 342 16.81 -1.92 -8.15
C PHE A 342 17.21 -3.08 -7.23
N ALA A 343 18.45 -3.58 -7.36
CA ALA A 343 19.01 -4.56 -6.46
C ALA A 343 19.12 -4.01 -5.02
N ASP A 344 19.53 -2.75 -4.87
CA ASP A 344 19.57 -2.04 -3.59
C ASP A 344 18.17 -1.87 -2.98
N ILE A 345 17.18 -1.41 -3.76
CA ILE A 345 15.77 -1.32 -3.30
C ILE A 345 15.27 -2.68 -2.78
N ALA A 346 15.54 -3.76 -3.54
CA ALA A 346 15.13 -5.10 -3.18
C ALA A 346 15.85 -5.58 -1.90
N ALA A 347 17.13 -5.25 -1.74
CA ALA A 347 17.90 -5.56 -0.54
C ALA A 347 17.35 -4.85 0.70
N TRP A 348 17.04 -3.56 0.61
CA TRP A 348 16.48 -2.81 1.74
C TRP A 348 15.10 -3.30 2.14
N SER A 349 14.28 -3.70 1.16
CA SER A 349 12.94 -4.25 1.42
C SER A 349 13.03 -5.58 2.18
N ARG A 350 14.02 -6.44 1.87
CA ARG A 350 14.30 -7.67 2.64
C ARG A 350 14.76 -7.36 4.06
N VAL A 351 15.61 -6.35 4.23
CA VAL A 351 16.06 -5.92 5.56
C VAL A 351 14.87 -5.44 6.39
N GLU A 352 14.01 -4.59 5.82
CA GLU A 352 12.80 -4.10 6.48
C GLU A 352 11.89 -5.26 6.94
N GLU A 353 11.69 -6.29 6.11
CA GLU A 353 10.94 -7.50 6.46
C GLU A 353 11.59 -8.29 7.62
N VAL A 354 12.93 -8.45 7.61
CA VAL A 354 13.65 -9.10 8.71
C VAL A 354 13.52 -8.32 10.01
N LEU A 355 13.65 -6.99 9.96
CA LEU A 355 13.52 -6.15 11.15
C LEU A 355 12.09 -6.16 11.71
N GLN A 356 11.07 -6.11 10.85
CA GLN A 356 9.65 -6.17 11.25
C GLN A 356 9.28 -7.52 11.86
N SER A 357 9.88 -8.62 11.39
CA SER A 357 9.62 -9.97 11.87
C SER A 357 10.45 -10.38 13.10
N SER A 358 11.40 -9.53 13.54
CA SER A 358 12.36 -9.85 14.60
C SER A 358 12.15 -8.96 15.84
N PRO A 359 11.11 -9.19 16.65
CA PRO A 359 10.77 -8.34 17.81
C PRO A 359 11.78 -8.41 18.97
N HIS A 360 12.78 -9.29 18.87
CA HIS A 360 13.85 -9.46 19.85
C HIS A 360 15.06 -8.57 19.59
N LEU A 361 15.10 -7.89 18.44
CA LEU A 361 16.19 -6.98 18.10
C LEU A 361 16.13 -5.71 18.93
N ASP A 362 17.29 -5.10 19.13
CA ASP A 362 17.43 -3.81 19.82
C ASP A 362 16.67 -2.70 19.08
N GLY A 363 15.68 -2.10 19.75
CA GLY A 363 14.78 -1.13 19.14
C GLY A 363 15.47 0.15 18.66
N GLU A 364 16.54 0.60 19.33
CA GLU A 364 17.30 1.78 18.93
C GLU A 364 18.12 1.50 17.66
N LYS A 365 18.79 0.35 17.60
CA LYS A 365 19.52 -0.08 16.40
C LYS A 365 18.58 -0.30 15.21
N VAL A 366 17.43 -0.94 15.44
CA VAL A 366 16.39 -1.12 14.41
C VAL A 366 15.95 0.24 13.87
N GLN A 367 15.68 1.21 14.75
CA GLN A 367 15.28 2.56 14.35
C GLN A 367 16.35 3.26 13.48
N ARG A 368 17.64 3.15 13.86
CA ARG A 368 18.75 3.70 13.06
C ARG A 368 18.86 3.06 11.68
N VAL A 369 18.65 1.74 11.58
CA VAL A 369 18.61 1.05 10.28
C VAL A 369 17.45 1.56 9.42
N MET A 370 16.26 1.70 10.00
CA MET A 370 15.08 2.20 9.30
C MET A 370 15.26 3.64 8.81
N GLU A 371 15.94 4.50 9.58
CA GLU A 371 16.31 5.86 9.17
C GLU A 371 17.26 5.86 7.99
N ILE A 372 18.29 5.00 7.99
CA ILE A 372 19.19 4.87 6.84
C ILE A 372 18.44 4.38 5.60
N ILE A 373 17.54 3.39 5.73
CA ILE A 373 16.73 2.92 4.61
C ILE A 373 15.84 4.05 4.07
N ARG A 374 15.20 4.83 4.96
CA ARG A 374 14.37 5.99 4.59
C ARG A 374 15.20 7.03 3.83
N ASP A 375 16.34 7.43 4.39
CA ASP A 375 17.27 8.38 3.76
C ASP A 375 17.74 7.89 2.39
N SER A 376 18.07 6.62 2.28
CA SER A 376 18.54 6.03 1.02
C SER A 376 17.47 6.03 -0.05
N ARG A 377 16.22 5.78 0.33
CA ARG A 377 15.08 5.85 -0.58
C ARG A 377 14.77 7.29 -1.01
N ALA A 378 14.92 8.26 -0.10
CA ALA A 378 14.75 9.69 -0.42
C ALA A 378 15.79 10.19 -1.42
N VAL A 379 17.03 9.66 -1.38
CA VAL A 379 18.13 10.11 -2.25
C VAL A 379 18.43 9.16 -3.41
N LEU A 380 17.64 8.10 -3.57
CA LEU A 380 17.86 6.96 -4.47
C LEU A 380 18.19 7.38 -5.93
N CYS A 381 17.78 8.58 -6.33
CA CYS A 381 17.90 9.06 -7.71
C CYS A 381 18.73 10.34 -7.85
N SER A 382 18.82 11.17 -6.80
CA SER A 382 19.49 12.47 -6.91
C SER A 382 20.99 12.40 -6.59
N LYS A 383 21.42 11.39 -5.82
CA LYS A 383 22.77 11.31 -5.23
C LYS A 383 23.25 9.84 -5.12
N PRO A 384 23.63 9.19 -6.23
CA PRO A 384 24.05 7.78 -6.24
C PRO A 384 25.22 7.49 -5.27
N GLU A 385 26.11 8.47 -5.07
CA GLU A 385 27.19 8.41 -4.08
C GLU A 385 26.67 8.24 -2.64
N ARG A 386 25.56 8.90 -2.30
CA ARG A 386 24.92 8.82 -0.98
C ARG A 386 24.18 7.50 -0.81
N VAL A 387 23.63 6.92 -1.89
CA VAL A 387 23.06 5.56 -1.88
C VAL A 387 24.14 4.53 -1.56
N ALA A 388 25.29 4.59 -2.24
CA ALA A 388 26.41 3.68 -1.98
C ALA A 388 26.96 3.83 -0.54
N GLU A 389 27.04 5.06 -0.03
CA GLU A 389 27.41 5.33 1.36
C GLU A 389 26.41 4.72 2.35
N ASN A 390 25.12 4.94 2.14
CA ASN A 390 24.09 4.38 3.00
C ASN A 390 24.05 2.85 2.94
N SER A 391 24.26 2.25 1.76
CA SER A 391 24.40 0.80 1.62
C SER A 391 25.59 0.26 2.43
N ARG A 392 26.71 1.00 2.56
CA ARG A 392 27.82 0.63 3.46
C ARG A 392 27.44 0.77 4.93
N LYS A 393 26.81 1.89 5.33
CA LYS A 393 26.32 2.11 6.71
C LYS A 393 25.33 1.03 7.13
N LEU A 394 24.41 0.67 6.24
CA LEU A 394 23.42 -0.38 6.44
C LEU A 394 24.07 -1.73 6.72
N ARG A 395 25.03 -2.17 5.88
CA ARG A 395 25.76 -3.42 6.10
C ARG A 395 26.53 -3.44 7.44
N ALA A 396 27.08 -2.30 7.85
CA ALA A 396 27.75 -2.20 9.15
C ALA A 396 26.78 -2.42 10.31
N LEU A 397 25.63 -1.73 10.31
CA LEU A 397 24.60 -1.88 11.35
C LEU A 397 23.95 -3.27 11.36
N LEU A 398 23.77 -3.90 10.20
CA LEU A 398 23.23 -5.26 10.14
C LEU A 398 24.17 -6.26 10.83
N ARG A 399 25.49 -6.12 10.64
CA ARG A 399 26.48 -6.91 11.39
C ARG A 399 26.41 -6.67 12.90
N GLU A 400 26.17 -5.44 13.33
CA GLU A 400 25.98 -5.11 14.75
C GLU A 400 24.68 -5.68 15.35
N LEU A 401 23.71 -6.03 14.50
CA LEU A 401 22.46 -6.72 14.86
C LEU A 401 22.58 -8.24 14.74
N GLY A 402 23.68 -8.76 14.21
CA GLY A 402 23.87 -10.19 13.93
C GLY A 402 23.04 -10.71 12.76
N ILE A 403 22.67 -9.83 11.82
CA ILE A 403 21.91 -10.15 10.58
C ILE A 403 22.85 -10.31 9.39
#